data_AF-A0A5R9GMW1-F1
#
_entry.id   AF-A0A5R9GMW1-F1
#
_cell.length_a   1.000
_cell.length_b   1.000
_cell.length_c   1.000
_cell.angle_alpha   90.00
_cell.angle_beta   90.00
_cell.angle_gamma   90.00
#
_symmetry.space_group_name_H-M   'P 1'
#
loop_
_entity.id
_entity.type
_entity.pdbx_description
1 polymer ?
#
loop_
_entity_poly.entity_id
_entity_poly.type
_entity_poly.pdbx_seq_one_letter_code
_entity_poly.pdbx_strand_id
1 'polypeptide(L)'
;MANETELKLSKSMSAVFYDVEESVRSEVASIRGQTDQIKSLLEDAITSLHDAFGSIHESTNEQMKTMTALMMQVVGADDEQNIFQQAESASLILTDLVETLLLSSKNNLRALTTMDTVRNRLDKLINMERKQSDLIQQLLGSIEGDSVPADTVRRVGEELRDLQLLQAKYGNETMAMFKNTHRLIDEIASKDMDEVFASKAKVEKIVQHFFDINSFVSERRSSVSQINGDIRQHLGTAIRALQFEDISRQSLGYTDRHLDRMEGMLTILTDGLRNIEANENLTLEEYTHQVEMIHGTMLDYHRALQLEENNPISQENMDEGDVDLF
;
A
#
# COMPACT_ATOMS: atom_id res chain seq x y z
N MET A 1 30.57 56.10 71.88
CA MET A 1 31.28 55.90 70.60
C MET A 1 31.62 54.43 70.40
N ALA A 2 32.51 53.80 71.17
CA ALA A 2 32.89 52.38 70.97
C ALA A 2 31.72 51.38 70.85
N ASN A 3 30.69 51.50 71.68
CA ASN A 3 29.51 50.60 71.69
C ASN A 3 28.59 50.79 70.46
N GLU A 4 28.67 51.94 69.78
CA GLU A 4 27.85 52.24 68.60
C GLU A 4 28.52 51.72 67.33
N THR A 5 29.86 51.80 67.28
CA THR A 5 30.67 51.26 66.18
C THR A 5 30.69 49.73 66.18
N GLU A 6 30.78 49.07 67.34
CA GLU A 6 30.66 47.61 67.45
C GLU A 6 29.29 47.09 67.00
N LEU A 7 28.21 47.80 67.37
CA LEU A 7 26.85 47.46 66.93
C LEU A 7 26.69 47.63 65.41
N LYS A 8 27.30 48.67 64.83
CA LYS A 8 27.29 48.92 63.38
C LYS A 8 28.05 47.84 62.62
N LEU A 9 29.22 47.43 63.13
CA LEU A 9 30.00 46.34 62.57
C LEU A 9 29.25 45.02 62.57
N SER A 10 28.65 44.64 63.71
CA SER A 10 27.87 43.41 63.82
C SER A 10 26.70 43.39 62.82
N LYS A 11 25.99 44.52 62.66
CA LYS A 11 24.91 44.63 61.66
C LYS A 11 25.42 44.47 60.23
N SER A 12 26.54 45.09 59.89
CA SER A 12 27.13 45.03 58.54
C SER A 12 27.61 43.60 58.20
N MET A 13 28.30 42.93 59.13
CA MET A 13 28.69 41.53 58.97
C MET A 13 27.48 40.61 58.83
N SER A 14 26.46 40.78 59.67
CA SER A 14 25.23 39.98 59.56
C SER A 14 24.51 40.19 58.23
N ALA A 15 24.50 41.40 57.67
CA ALA A 15 23.91 41.67 56.36
C ALA A 15 24.67 40.95 55.23
N VAL A 16 26.01 41.02 55.22
CA VAL A 16 26.83 40.31 54.23
C VAL A 16 26.61 38.80 54.29
N PHE A 17 26.66 38.22 55.50
CA PHE A 17 26.47 36.77 55.66
C PHE A 17 25.06 36.33 55.25
N TYR A 18 24.04 37.13 55.60
CA TYR A 18 22.66 36.82 55.22
C TYR A 18 22.46 36.86 53.70
N ASP A 19 22.98 37.89 53.02
CA ASP A 19 22.83 38.02 51.56
C ASP A 19 23.58 36.92 50.80
N VAL A 20 24.78 36.54 51.28
CA VAL A 20 25.56 35.43 50.71
C VAL A 20 24.84 34.11 50.94
N GLU A 21 24.33 33.87 52.15
CA GLU A 21 23.60 32.66 52.48
C GLU A 21 22.33 32.53 51.64
N GLU A 22 21.53 33.60 51.53
CA GLU A 22 20.31 33.62 50.73
C GLU A 22 20.61 33.39 49.25
N SER A 23 21.63 34.06 48.72
CA SER A 23 22.02 33.92 47.31
C SER A 23 22.56 32.53 46.99
N VAL A 24 23.48 32.00 47.79
CA VAL A 24 24.00 30.63 47.62
C VAL A 24 22.87 29.61 47.74
N ARG A 25 21.95 29.80 48.68
CA ARG A 25 20.79 28.92 48.83
C ARG A 25 19.90 28.96 47.58
N SER A 26 19.68 30.13 47.01
CA SER A 26 18.92 30.31 45.77
C SER A 26 19.59 29.63 44.59
N GLU A 27 20.89 29.86 44.36
CA GLU A 27 21.65 29.25 43.27
C GLU A 27 21.70 27.71 43.40
N VAL A 28 21.91 27.18 44.61
CA VAL A 28 21.86 25.74 44.87
C VAL A 28 20.47 25.16 44.61
N ALA A 29 19.40 25.88 44.95
CA ALA A 29 18.04 25.46 44.65
C ALA A 29 17.78 25.41 43.13
N SER A 30 18.25 26.41 42.38
CA SER A 30 18.16 26.46 40.91
C SER A 30 18.93 25.30 40.26
N ILE A 31 20.16 25.03 40.69
CA ILE A 31 20.97 23.90 40.20
C ILE A 31 20.27 22.56 40.46
N ARG A 32 19.71 22.37 41.66
CA ARG A 32 18.94 21.17 41.98
C ARG A 32 17.70 21.03 41.08
N GLY A 33 16.99 22.13 40.84
CA GLY A 33 15.87 22.17 39.92
C GLY A 33 16.25 21.75 38.50
N GLN A 34 17.33 22.32 37.94
CA GLN A 34 17.86 21.94 36.62
C GLN A 34 18.29 20.48 36.57
N THR A 35 18.94 19.98 37.63
CA THR A 35 19.36 18.58 37.73
C THR A 35 18.17 17.63 37.75
N ASP A 36 17.11 17.96 38.49
CA ASP A 36 15.91 17.12 38.56
C ASP A 36 15.10 17.18 37.25
N GLN A 37 15.10 18.32 36.56
CA GLN A 37 14.55 18.43 35.21
C GLN A 37 15.28 17.52 34.22
N ILE A 38 16.62 17.51 34.21
CA ILE A 38 17.42 16.62 33.34
C ILE A 38 17.10 15.16 33.64
N LYS A 39 16.99 14.76 34.92
CA LYS A 39 16.65 13.38 35.28
C LYS A 39 15.27 12.97 34.78
N SER A 40 14.26 13.84 34.96
CA SER A 40 12.90 13.57 34.50
C SER A 40 12.86 13.43 32.98
N LEU A 41 13.49 14.35 32.26
CA LEU A 41 13.52 14.32 30.81
C LEU A 41 14.28 13.09 30.29
N LEU A 42 15.32 12.63 30.99
CA LEU A 42 16.06 11.40 30.63
C LEU A 42 15.16 10.18 30.76
N GLU A 43 14.43 10.06 31.86
CA GLU A 43 13.51 8.96 32.11
C GLU A 43 12.38 8.92 31.07
N ASP A 44 11.80 10.08 30.77
CA ASP A 44 10.77 10.24 29.74
C ASP A 44 11.30 9.88 28.34
N ALA A 45 12.50 10.35 27.99
CA ALA A 45 13.12 10.08 26.69
C ALA A 45 13.45 8.59 26.51
N ILE A 46 14.02 7.95 27.53
CA ILE A 46 14.33 6.50 27.48
C ILE A 46 13.05 5.69 27.32
N THR A 47 12.01 6.00 28.10
CA THR A 47 10.72 5.31 28.02
C THR A 47 10.09 5.49 26.65
N SER A 48 10.04 6.73 26.16
CA SER A 48 9.50 7.07 24.83
C SER A 48 10.26 6.39 23.69
N LEU A 49 11.60 6.33 23.76
CA LEU A 49 12.43 5.60 22.79
C LEU A 49 12.15 4.10 22.83
N HIS A 50 12.06 3.52 24.03
CA HIS A 50 11.79 2.10 24.19
C HIS A 50 10.44 1.72 23.57
N ASP A 51 9.39 2.48 23.88
CA ASP A 51 8.04 2.26 23.37
C ASP A 51 7.96 2.47 21.85
N ALA A 52 8.64 3.51 21.33
CA ALA A 52 8.69 3.77 19.90
C ALA A 52 9.41 2.65 19.14
N PHE A 53 10.59 2.20 19.60
CA PHE A 53 11.30 1.11 18.95
C PHE A 53 10.56 -0.22 19.06
N GLY A 54 9.91 -0.51 20.20
CA GLY A 54 9.05 -1.67 20.37
C GLY A 54 7.89 -1.68 19.38
N SER A 55 7.18 -0.55 19.26
CA SER A 55 6.04 -0.40 18.35
C SER A 55 6.47 -0.46 16.87
N ILE A 56 7.61 0.14 16.52
CA ILE A 56 8.20 0.03 15.17
C ILE A 56 8.54 -1.43 14.86
N HIS A 57 9.13 -2.16 15.82
CA HIS A 57 9.47 -3.56 15.63
C HIS A 57 8.23 -4.43 15.40
N GLU A 58 7.19 -4.24 16.20
CA GLU A 58 5.91 -4.94 16.05
C GLU A 58 5.25 -4.63 14.70
N SER A 59 5.14 -3.34 14.35
CA SER A 59 4.60 -2.88 13.06
C SER A 59 5.38 -3.42 11.87
N THR A 60 6.71 -3.44 11.95
CA THR A 60 7.59 -3.98 10.90
C THR A 60 7.40 -5.49 10.74
N ASN A 61 7.26 -6.23 11.84
CA ASN A 61 6.96 -7.66 11.80
C ASN A 61 5.59 -7.94 11.17
N GLU A 62 4.58 -7.13 11.48
CA GLU A 62 3.25 -7.24 10.87
C GLU A 62 3.29 -6.92 9.36
N GLN A 63 4.01 -5.88 8.97
CA GLN A 63 4.25 -5.55 7.57
C GLN A 63 4.92 -6.71 6.84
N MET A 64 5.97 -7.30 7.43
CA MET A 64 6.67 -8.44 6.85
C MET A 64 5.73 -9.63 6.65
N LYS A 65 4.93 -9.99 7.67
CA LYS A 65 3.91 -11.06 7.55
C LYS A 65 2.92 -10.78 6.43
N THR A 66 2.45 -9.53 6.32
CA THR A 66 1.51 -9.11 5.28
C THR A 66 2.13 -9.21 3.88
N MET A 67 3.40 -8.79 3.74
CA MET A 67 4.13 -8.86 2.49
C MET A 67 4.46 -10.30 2.09
N THR A 68 4.81 -11.16 3.05
CA THR A 68 5.01 -12.60 2.81
C THR A 68 3.70 -13.26 2.39
N ALA A 69 2.57 -12.95 3.02
CA ALA A 69 1.26 -13.46 2.61
C ALA A 69 0.90 -13.00 1.19
N LEU A 70 1.17 -11.74 0.86
CA LEU A 70 1.04 -11.22 -0.51
C LEU A 70 1.90 -12.00 -1.51
N MET A 71 3.18 -12.20 -1.20
CA MET A 71 4.09 -12.96 -2.06
C MET A 71 3.65 -14.40 -2.23
N MET A 72 3.20 -15.06 -1.17
CA MET A 72 2.72 -16.44 -1.19
C MET A 72 1.48 -16.58 -2.08
N GLN A 73 0.55 -15.62 -2.04
CA GLN A 73 -0.62 -15.59 -2.92
C GLN A 73 -0.25 -15.31 -4.38
N VAL A 74 0.74 -14.45 -4.62
CA VAL A 74 1.13 -14.01 -5.98
C VAL A 74 2.04 -15.03 -6.68
N VAL A 75 2.96 -15.64 -5.93
CA VAL A 75 3.96 -16.60 -6.42
C VAL A 75 3.46 -18.03 -6.35
N GLY A 76 2.42 -18.30 -5.54
CA GLY A 76 1.85 -19.63 -5.31
C GLY A 76 2.56 -20.35 -4.17
N ALA A 77 1.79 -21.01 -3.30
CA ALA A 77 2.29 -21.93 -2.29
C ALA A 77 2.13 -23.37 -2.78
N ASP A 78 3.27 -24.06 -2.97
CA ASP A 78 3.58 -25.50 -3.14
C ASP A 78 2.56 -26.52 -3.71
N ASP A 79 1.37 -26.12 -4.16
CA ASP A 79 0.38 -26.96 -4.84
C ASP A 79 -0.75 -26.14 -5.53
N GLU A 80 -0.93 -24.85 -5.20
CA GLU A 80 -1.91 -23.99 -5.87
C GLU A 80 -1.26 -23.17 -7.01
N GLN A 81 -1.86 -23.24 -8.21
CA GLN A 81 -1.40 -22.45 -9.36
C GLN A 81 -1.40 -20.96 -9.04
N ASN A 82 -0.25 -20.32 -9.22
CA ASN A 82 -0.11 -18.90 -8.97
C ASN A 82 -0.87 -18.06 -10.02
N ILE A 83 -1.04 -16.78 -9.73
CA ILE A 83 -1.79 -15.83 -10.59
C ILE A 83 -1.27 -15.86 -12.03
N PHE A 84 0.04 -15.95 -12.20
CA PHE A 84 0.69 -15.96 -13.51
C PHE A 84 0.43 -17.27 -14.27
N GLN A 85 0.48 -18.41 -13.60
CA GLN A 85 0.17 -19.73 -14.14
C GLN A 85 -1.30 -19.86 -14.53
N GLN A 86 -2.21 -19.25 -13.75
CA GLN A 86 -3.63 -19.21 -14.10
C GLN A 86 -3.91 -18.27 -15.27
N ALA A 87 -3.24 -17.11 -15.35
CA ALA A 87 -3.35 -16.22 -16.50
C ALA A 87 -2.81 -16.87 -17.79
N GLU A 88 -1.69 -17.59 -17.70
CA GLU A 88 -1.15 -18.40 -18.79
C GLU A 88 -2.15 -19.51 -19.21
N SER A 89 -2.73 -20.21 -18.22
CA SER A 89 -3.78 -21.21 -18.47
C SER A 89 -5.02 -20.59 -19.13
N ALA A 90 -5.40 -19.36 -18.78
CA ALA A 90 -6.49 -18.63 -19.43
C ALA A 90 -6.21 -18.38 -20.90
N SER A 91 -4.99 -17.96 -21.24
CA SER A 91 -4.56 -17.75 -22.62
C SER A 91 -4.61 -19.04 -23.43
N LEU A 92 -4.20 -20.16 -22.83
CA LEU A 92 -4.28 -21.49 -23.44
C LEU A 92 -5.74 -21.91 -23.69
N ILE A 93 -6.62 -21.74 -22.69
CA ILE A 93 -8.05 -22.06 -22.81
C ILE A 93 -8.72 -21.20 -23.88
N LEU A 94 -8.38 -19.92 -23.97
CA LEU A 94 -8.91 -19.04 -25.02
C LEU A 94 -8.42 -19.44 -26.40
N THR A 95 -7.17 -19.89 -26.53
CA THR A 95 -6.61 -20.38 -27.79
C THR A 95 -7.30 -21.68 -28.21
N ASP A 96 -7.48 -22.62 -27.29
CA ASP A 96 -8.21 -23.87 -27.50
C ASP A 96 -9.67 -23.60 -27.92
N LEU A 97 -10.34 -22.67 -27.24
CA LEU A 97 -11.69 -22.23 -27.61
C LEU A 97 -11.75 -21.65 -29.04
N VAL A 98 -10.78 -20.81 -29.41
CA VAL A 98 -10.70 -20.24 -30.77
C VAL A 98 -10.45 -21.34 -31.81
N GLU A 99 -9.59 -22.32 -31.51
CA GLU A 99 -9.34 -23.46 -32.39
C GLU A 99 -10.59 -24.34 -32.56
N THR A 100 -11.32 -24.64 -31.49
CA THR A 100 -12.59 -25.37 -31.54
C THR A 100 -13.64 -24.62 -32.35
N LEU A 101 -13.77 -23.30 -32.16
CA LEU A 101 -14.68 -22.47 -32.97
C LEU A 101 -14.29 -22.44 -34.46
N LEU A 102 -12.99 -22.42 -34.78
CA LEU A 102 -12.50 -22.51 -36.15
C LEU A 102 -12.79 -23.88 -36.77
N LEU A 103 -12.60 -24.97 -36.01
CA LEU A 103 -12.91 -26.33 -36.44
C LEU A 103 -14.42 -26.50 -36.68
N SER A 104 -15.25 -26.00 -35.77
CA SER A 104 -16.71 -25.92 -35.88
C SER A 104 -17.13 -25.20 -37.15
N SER A 105 -16.60 -24.00 -37.40
CA SER A 105 -16.89 -23.21 -38.60
C SER A 105 -16.55 -23.96 -39.89
N LYS A 106 -15.40 -24.65 -39.91
CA LYS A 106 -15.00 -25.52 -41.04
C LYS A 106 -15.97 -26.69 -41.25
N ASN A 107 -16.44 -27.30 -40.17
CA ASN A 107 -17.40 -28.40 -40.22
C ASN A 107 -18.79 -27.93 -40.69
N ASN A 108 -19.25 -26.76 -40.22
CA ASN A 108 -20.48 -26.11 -40.68
C ASN A 108 -20.44 -25.78 -42.18
N LEU A 109 -19.31 -25.27 -42.70
CA LEU A 109 -19.11 -25.06 -44.14
C LEU A 109 -19.18 -26.37 -44.95
N ARG A 110 -18.64 -27.48 -44.41
CA ARG A 110 -18.76 -28.81 -45.04
C ARG A 110 -20.19 -29.34 -45.03
N ALA A 111 -20.92 -29.11 -43.95
CA ALA A 111 -22.33 -29.47 -43.86
C ALA A 111 -23.17 -28.69 -44.90
N LEU A 112 -22.96 -27.37 -45.00
CA LEU A 112 -23.63 -26.50 -45.97
C LEU A 112 -23.35 -26.93 -47.42
N THR A 113 -22.09 -27.17 -47.78
CA THR A 113 -21.74 -27.63 -49.14
C THR A 113 -22.34 -29.00 -49.47
N THR A 114 -22.44 -29.89 -48.47
CA THR A 114 -23.12 -31.18 -48.65
C THR A 114 -24.63 -31.00 -48.80
N MET A 115 -25.23 -30.07 -48.06
CA MET A 115 -26.66 -29.72 -48.16
C MET A 115 -27.00 -29.09 -49.52
N ASP A 116 -26.14 -28.23 -50.07
CA ASP A 116 -26.25 -27.74 -51.45
C ASP A 116 -26.22 -28.89 -52.47
N THR A 117 -25.39 -29.91 -52.22
CA THR A 117 -25.34 -31.11 -53.07
C THR A 117 -26.64 -31.91 -52.99
N VAL A 118 -27.20 -32.08 -51.79
CA VAL A 118 -28.51 -32.73 -51.59
C VAL A 118 -29.62 -31.93 -52.27
N ARG A 119 -29.63 -30.58 -52.14
CA ARG A 119 -30.58 -29.70 -52.84
C ARG A 119 -30.51 -29.93 -54.36
N ASN A 120 -29.33 -29.88 -54.94
CA ASN A 120 -29.15 -30.10 -56.38
C ASN A 120 -29.59 -31.50 -56.83
N ARG A 121 -29.47 -32.52 -55.97
CA ARG A 121 -29.97 -33.88 -56.23
C ARG A 121 -31.49 -33.97 -56.14
N LEU A 122 -32.12 -33.27 -55.20
CA LEU A 122 -33.58 -33.15 -55.10
C LEU A 122 -34.16 -32.44 -56.33
N ASP A 123 -33.52 -31.36 -56.80
CA ASP A 123 -33.93 -30.67 -58.03
C ASP A 123 -33.89 -31.61 -59.25
N LYS A 124 -32.89 -32.49 -59.33
CA LYS A 124 -32.83 -33.53 -60.37
C LYS A 124 -33.95 -34.56 -60.25
N LEU A 125 -34.31 -34.97 -59.04
CA LEU A 125 -35.45 -35.88 -58.80
C LEU A 125 -36.78 -35.24 -59.23
N ILE A 126 -37.00 -33.96 -58.89
CA ILE A 126 -38.19 -33.21 -59.32
C ILE A 126 -38.23 -33.13 -60.86
N ASN A 127 -37.09 -32.90 -61.51
CA ASN A 127 -37.03 -32.89 -62.98
C ASN A 127 -37.28 -34.28 -63.60
N MET A 128 -36.85 -35.36 -62.95
CA MET A 128 -37.17 -36.73 -63.38
C MET A 128 -38.67 -37.01 -63.21
N GLU A 129 -39.28 -36.58 -62.11
CA GLU A 129 -40.72 -36.71 -61.86
C GLU A 129 -41.54 -35.94 -62.93
N ARG A 130 -41.13 -34.72 -63.28
CA ARG A 130 -41.77 -33.97 -64.38
C ARG A 130 -41.70 -34.73 -65.70
N LYS A 131 -40.52 -35.27 -66.06
CA LYS A 131 -40.37 -36.11 -67.27
C LYS A 131 -41.26 -37.36 -67.21
N GLN A 132 -41.40 -37.98 -66.04
CA GLN A 132 -42.30 -39.10 -65.84
C GLN A 132 -43.76 -38.70 -66.12
N SER A 133 -44.19 -37.56 -65.60
CA SER A 133 -45.53 -37.01 -65.83
C SER A 133 -45.76 -36.72 -67.32
N ASP A 134 -44.78 -36.13 -68.01
CA ASP A 134 -44.85 -35.86 -69.44
C ASP A 134 -44.97 -37.15 -70.26
N LEU A 135 -44.17 -38.18 -69.95
CA LEU A 135 -44.25 -39.50 -70.60
C LEU A 135 -45.60 -40.17 -70.37
N ILE A 136 -46.18 -40.06 -69.16
CA ILE A 136 -47.51 -40.58 -68.85
C ILE A 136 -48.58 -39.84 -69.67
N GLN A 137 -48.49 -38.51 -69.78
CA GLN A 137 -49.39 -37.74 -70.63
C GLN A 137 -49.26 -38.09 -72.11
N GLN A 138 -48.04 -38.30 -72.61
CA GLN A 138 -47.80 -38.76 -73.99
C GLN A 138 -48.39 -40.15 -74.23
N LEU A 139 -48.28 -41.05 -73.25
CA LEU A 139 -48.86 -42.40 -73.31
C LEU A 139 -50.39 -42.33 -73.35
N LEU A 140 -51.01 -41.51 -72.49
CA LEU A 140 -52.46 -41.28 -72.47
C LEU A 140 -52.97 -40.70 -73.80
N GLY A 141 -52.30 -39.65 -74.31
CA GLY A 141 -52.66 -39.06 -75.60
C GLY A 141 -52.46 -40.00 -76.80
N SER A 142 -51.49 -40.92 -76.73
CA SER A 142 -51.28 -41.94 -77.78
C SER A 142 -52.32 -43.07 -77.74
N ILE A 143 -52.96 -43.30 -76.58
CA ILE A 143 -54.05 -44.27 -76.41
C ILE A 143 -55.38 -43.69 -76.92
N GLU A 144 -55.58 -42.37 -76.80
CA GLU A 144 -56.79 -41.69 -77.29
C GLU A 144 -56.80 -41.45 -78.82
N GLY A 145 -55.64 -41.55 -79.49
CA GLY A 145 -55.53 -41.49 -80.94
C GLY A 145 -55.99 -42.78 -81.64
N ASP A 146 -56.73 -42.65 -82.75
CA ASP A 146 -57.46 -43.71 -83.48
C ASP A 146 -56.59 -44.83 -84.13
N SER A 147 -55.31 -44.90 -83.79
CA SER A 147 -54.40 -45.99 -84.15
C SER A 147 -53.28 -46.03 -83.13
N VAL A 148 -53.37 -46.94 -82.17
CA VAL A 148 -52.36 -47.12 -81.12
C VAL A 148 -51.23 -47.96 -81.70
N PRO A 149 -50.04 -47.39 -82.01
CA PRO A 149 -48.92 -48.20 -82.44
C PRO A 149 -48.40 -48.89 -81.18
N ALA A 150 -48.58 -50.20 -81.08
CA ALA A 150 -48.14 -51.00 -79.94
C ALA A 150 -46.66 -50.78 -79.61
N ASP A 151 -45.84 -50.47 -80.61
CA ASP A 151 -44.42 -50.12 -80.44
C ASP A 151 -44.19 -48.79 -79.71
N THR A 152 -45.05 -47.78 -79.89
CA THR A 152 -44.93 -46.49 -79.19
C THR A 152 -45.28 -46.65 -77.71
N VAL A 153 -46.35 -47.39 -77.39
CA VAL A 153 -46.75 -47.69 -76.00
C VAL A 153 -45.69 -48.55 -75.31
N ARG A 154 -45.13 -49.55 -76.01
CA ARG A 154 -44.05 -50.38 -75.48
C ARG A 154 -42.78 -49.56 -75.19
N ARG A 155 -42.37 -48.70 -76.12
CA ARG A 155 -41.20 -47.82 -75.94
C ARG A 155 -41.37 -46.86 -74.77
N VAL A 156 -42.50 -46.16 -74.69
CA VAL A 156 -42.78 -45.23 -73.58
C VAL A 156 -42.90 -45.98 -72.25
N GLY A 157 -43.46 -47.19 -72.25
CA GLY A 157 -43.50 -48.05 -71.07
C GLY A 157 -42.11 -48.53 -70.61
N GLU A 158 -41.22 -48.88 -71.54
CA GLU A 158 -39.82 -49.22 -71.25
C GLU A 158 -39.06 -48.00 -70.69
N GLU A 159 -39.21 -46.82 -71.32
CA GLU A 159 -38.60 -45.57 -70.85
C GLU A 159 -39.12 -45.15 -69.47
N LEU A 160 -40.43 -45.30 -69.21
CA LEU A 160 -41.04 -45.02 -67.92
C LEU A 160 -40.52 -45.95 -66.83
N ARG A 161 -40.38 -47.25 -67.14
CA ARG A 161 -39.84 -48.26 -66.21
C ARG A 161 -38.38 -47.95 -65.88
N ASP A 162 -37.57 -47.66 -66.89
CA ASP A 162 -36.15 -47.38 -66.69
C ASP A 162 -35.95 -46.06 -65.92
N LEU A 163 -36.78 -45.05 -66.19
CA LEU A 163 -36.79 -43.79 -65.45
C LEU A 163 -37.26 -43.96 -64.00
N GLN A 164 -38.25 -44.81 -63.73
CA GLN A 164 -38.68 -45.16 -62.37
C GLN A 164 -37.58 -45.88 -61.59
N LEU A 165 -36.91 -46.86 -62.20
CA LEU A 165 -35.78 -47.56 -61.57
C LEU A 165 -34.64 -46.59 -61.25
N LEU A 166 -34.34 -45.67 -62.18
CA LEU A 166 -33.33 -44.64 -61.98
C LEU A 166 -33.73 -43.67 -60.86
N GLN A 167 -34.99 -43.21 -60.84
CA GLN A 167 -35.51 -42.30 -59.81
C GLN A 167 -35.53 -42.96 -58.43
N ALA A 168 -35.91 -44.23 -58.33
CA ALA A 168 -35.87 -44.97 -57.07
C ALA A 168 -34.43 -45.11 -56.53
N LYS A 169 -33.48 -45.44 -57.41
CA LYS A 169 -32.06 -45.49 -57.04
C LYS A 169 -31.53 -44.12 -56.59
N TYR A 170 -31.78 -43.09 -57.39
CA TYR A 170 -31.32 -41.72 -57.11
C TYR A 170 -31.99 -41.14 -55.85
N GLY A 171 -33.26 -41.46 -55.62
CA GLY A 171 -34.02 -41.11 -54.42
C GLY A 171 -33.44 -41.75 -53.16
N ASN A 172 -33.16 -43.06 -53.21
CA ASN A 172 -32.54 -43.78 -52.10
C ASN A 172 -31.15 -43.24 -51.76
N GLU A 173 -30.31 -42.97 -52.77
CA GLU A 173 -28.99 -42.36 -52.55
C GLU A 173 -29.09 -40.94 -51.98
N THR A 174 -30.02 -40.13 -52.48
CA THR A 174 -30.24 -38.75 -52.00
C THR A 174 -30.75 -38.73 -50.57
N MET A 175 -31.66 -39.64 -50.22
CA MET A 175 -32.18 -39.79 -48.85
C MET A 175 -31.10 -40.29 -47.88
N ALA A 176 -30.24 -41.21 -48.32
CA ALA A 176 -29.09 -41.65 -47.54
C ALA A 176 -28.09 -40.51 -47.30
N MET A 177 -27.80 -39.70 -48.32
CA MET A 177 -26.97 -38.51 -48.18
C MET A 177 -27.59 -37.50 -47.22
N PHE A 178 -28.89 -37.20 -47.36
CA PHE A 178 -29.60 -36.29 -46.48
C PHE A 178 -29.53 -36.73 -45.01
N LYS A 179 -29.81 -38.00 -44.71
CA LYS A 179 -29.71 -38.55 -43.35
C LYS A 179 -28.29 -38.43 -42.77
N ASN A 180 -27.27 -38.69 -43.59
CA ASN A 180 -25.88 -38.55 -43.16
C ASN A 180 -25.51 -37.10 -42.88
N THR A 181 -25.92 -36.16 -43.74
CA THR A 181 -25.70 -34.73 -43.54
C THR A 181 -26.45 -34.21 -42.31
N HIS A 182 -27.69 -34.63 -42.11
CA HIS A 182 -28.49 -34.25 -40.96
C HIS A 182 -27.86 -34.74 -39.64
N ARG A 183 -27.43 -36.01 -39.58
CA ARG A 183 -26.71 -36.54 -38.43
C ARG A 183 -25.40 -35.79 -38.15
N LEU A 184 -24.66 -35.44 -39.20
CA LEU A 184 -23.42 -34.67 -39.07
C LEU A 184 -23.70 -33.26 -38.52
N ILE A 185 -24.76 -32.59 -38.98
CA ILE A 185 -25.20 -31.29 -38.42
C ILE A 185 -25.58 -31.41 -36.95
N ASP A 186 -26.36 -32.44 -36.58
CA ASP A 186 -26.76 -32.66 -35.19
C ASP A 186 -25.55 -32.93 -34.28
N GLU A 187 -24.59 -33.73 -34.74
CA GLU A 187 -23.35 -34.02 -34.00
C GLU A 187 -22.47 -32.77 -33.84
N ILE A 188 -22.33 -31.95 -34.88
CA ILE A 188 -21.57 -30.69 -34.84
C ILE A 188 -22.24 -29.72 -33.86
N ALA A 189 -23.54 -29.50 -34.00
CA ALA A 189 -24.28 -28.52 -33.19
C ALA A 189 -24.27 -28.86 -31.69
N SER A 190 -24.45 -30.14 -31.32
CA SER A 190 -24.44 -30.56 -29.91
C SER A 190 -23.04 -30.47 -29.32
N LYS A 191 -22.02 -30.99 -30.01
CA LYS A 191 -20.67 -31.07 -29.48
C LYS A 191 -20.02 -29.70 -29.33
N ASP A 192 -20.18 -28.83 -30.32
CA ASP A 192 -19.57 -27.49 -30.30
C ASP A 192 -20.18 -26.62 -29.20
N MET A 193 -21.49 -26.73 -28.95
CA MET A 193 -22.15 -25.99 -27.87
C MET A 193 -21.62 -26.42 -26.50
N ASP A 194 -21.56 -27.72 -26.22
CA ASP A 194 -21.08 -28.24 -24.93
C ASP A 194 -19.63 -27.82 -24.65
N GLU A 195 -18.76 -27.88 -25.67
CA GLU A 195 -17.35 -27.50 -25.55
C GLU A 195 -17.18 -25.98 -25.35
N VAL A 196 -17.94 -25.16 -26.08
CA VAL A 196 -17.95 -23.70 -25.90
C VAL A 196 -18.48 -23.30 -24.51
N PHE A 197 -19.54 -23.95 -24.01
CA PHE A 197 -20.05 -23.69 -22.67
C PHE A 197 -19.04 -24.09 -21.58
N ALA A 198 -18.37 -25.23 -21.73
CA ALA A 198 -17.35 -25.67 -20.79
C ALA A 198 -16.16 -24.69 -20.74
N SER A 199 -15.70 -24.23 -21.90
CA SER A 199 -14.62 -23.24 -21.99
C SER A 199 -15.03 -21.87 -21.47
N LYS A 200 -16.26 -21.41 -21.73
CA LYS A 200 -16.83 -20.20 -21.13
C LYS A 200 -16.84 -20.25 -19.60
N ALA A 201 -17.30 -21.36 -19.02
CA ALA A 201 -17.34 -21.54 -17.58
C ALA A 201 -15.93 -21.53 -16.95
N LYS A 202 -14.93 -22.13 -17.62
CA LYS A 202 -13.53 -22.07 -17.17
C LYS A 202 -12.97 -20.64 -17.21
N VAL A 203 -13.21 -19.90 -18.29
CA VAL A 203 -12.77 -18.50 -18.43
C VAL A 203 -13.43 -17.61 -17.37
N GLU A 204 -14.74 -17.76 -17.15
CA GLU A 204 -15.46 -17.03 -16.10
C GLU A 204 -14.86 -17.26 -14.71
N LYS A 205 -14.50 -18.50 -14.39
CA LYS A 205 -13.84 -18.83 -13.12
C LYS A 205 -12.48 -18.14 -12.97
N ILE A 206 -11.67 -18.11 -14.03
CA ILE A 206 -10.36 -17.43 -14.01
C ILE A 206 -10.52 -15.92 -13.85
N VAL A 207 -11.46 -15.32 -14.59
CA VAL A 207 -11.75 -13.88 -14.49
C VAL A 207 -12.24 -13.53 -13.09
N GLN A 208 -13.13 -14.33 -12.49
CA GLN A 208 -13.58 -14.12 -11.12
C GLN A 208 -12.42 -14.17 -10.13
N HIS A 209 -11.56 -15.18 -10.25
CA HIS A 209 -10.39 -15.31 -9.39
C HIS A 209 -9.44 -14.10 -9.53
N PHE A 210 -9.28 -13.57 -10.74
CA PHE A 210 -8.50 -12.34 -10.97
C PHE A 210 -9.09 -11.12 -10.25
N PHE A 211 -10.42 -10.98 -10.21
CA PHE A 211 -11.07 -9.93 -9.41
C PHE A 211 -10.84 -10.13 -7.91
N ASP A 212 -10.97 -11.36 -7.42
CA ASP A 212 -10.76 -11.68 -6.00
C ASP A 212 -9.32 -11.35 -5.57
N ILE A 213 -8.34 -11.70 -6.40
CA ILE A 213 -6.93 -11.36 -6.22
C ILE A 213 -6.71 -9.85 -6.22
N ASN A 214 -7.27 -9.13 -7.19
CA ASN A 214 -7.10 -7.68 -7.27
C ASN A 214 -7.63 -7.01 -6.00
N SER A 215 -8.81 -7.44 -5.54
CA SER A 215 -9.39 -7.00 -4.26
C SER A 215 -8.46 -7.30 -3.09
N PHE A 216 -7.93 -8.52 -3.00
CA PHE A 216 -6.97 -8.92 -1.97
C PHE A 216 -5.69 -8.07 -1.99
N VAL A 217 -5.08 -7.88 -3.15
CA VAL A 217 -3.86 -7.06 -3.30
C VAL A 217 -4.14 -5.60 -2.90
N SER A 218 -5.29 -5.06 -3.31
CA SER A 218 -5.69 -3.69 -2.95
C SER A 218 -5.89 -3.53 -1.44
N GLU A 219 -6.55 -4.49 -0.80
CA GLU A 219 -6.74 -4.52 0.66
C GLU A 219 -5.41 -4.58 1.40
N ARG A 220 -4.53 -5.52 1.04
CA ARG A 220 -3.20 -5.64 1.67
C ARG A 220 -2.34 -4.42 1.42
N ARG A 221 -2.42 -3.79 0.24
CA ARG A 221 -1.74 -2.51 -0.03
C ARG A 221 -2.22 -1.43 0.93
N SER A 222 -3.52 -1.35 1.18
CA SER A 222 -4.08 -0.41 2.15
C SER A 222 -3.56 -0.69 3.56
N SER A 223 -3.54 -1.96 4.00
CA SER A 223 -2.97 -2.36 5.30
C SER A 223 -1.49 -1.97 5.42
N VAL A 224 -0.67 -2.25 4.39
CA VAL A 224 0.75 -1.87 4.39
C VAL A 224 0.92 -0.35 4.44
N SER A 225 0.05 0.41 3.77
CA SER A 225 0.07 1.87 3.83
C SER A 225 -0.24 2.40 5.23
N GLN A 226 -1.21 1.78 5.92
CA GLN A 226 -1.55 2.12 7.29
C GLN A 226 -0.39 1.83 8.23
N ILE A 227 0.18 0.62 8.18
CA ILE A 227 1.33 0.21 9.00
C ILE A 227 2.52 1.17 8.78
N ASN A 228 2.78 1.59 7.54
CA ASN A 228 3.81 2.59 7.26
C ASN A 228 3.50 3.97 7.87
N GLY A 229 2.22 4.35 7.95
CA GLY A 229 1.78 5.55 8.68
C GLY A 229 2.12 5.46 10.17
N ASP A 230 1.80 4.32 10.78
CA ASP A 230 2.06 4.07 12.20
C ASP A 230 3.58 4.08 12.48
N ILE A 231 4.38 3.40 11.64
CA ILE A 231 5.86 3.44 11.73
C ILE A 231 6.37 4.89 11.67
N ARG A 232 5.86 5.74 10.76
CA ARG A 232 6.27 7.15 10.67
C ARG A 232 5.93 7.92 11.95
N GLN A 233 4.75 7.68 12.52
CA GLN A 233 4.34 8.32 13.78
C GLN A 233 5.24 7.89 14.95
N HIS A 234 5.54 6.60 15.07
CA HIS A 234 6.46 6.10 16.09
C HIS A 234 7.88 6.62 15.89
N LEU A 235 8.36 6.69 14.65
CA LEU A 235 9.66 7.27 14.32
C LEU A 235 9.72 8.76 14.71
N GLY A 236 8.66 9.54 14.42
CA GLY A 236 8.57 10.93 14.85
C GLY A 236 8.56 11.10 16.37
N THR A 237 8.07 10.10 17.10
CA THR A 237 8.14 10.07 18.57
C THR A 237 9.56 9.76 19.05
N ALA A 238 10.23 8.78 18.44
CA ALA A 238 11.63 8.48 18.73
C ALA A 238 12.56 9.67 18.43
N ILE A 239 12.36 10.36 17.30
CA ILE A 239 13.14 11.56 16.95
C ILE A 239 12.96 12.66 17.98
N ARG A 240 11.72 12.93 18.42
CA ARG A 240 11.47 13.91 19.49
C ARG A 240 12.12 13.49 20.81
N ALA A 241 12.11 12.20 21.13
CA ALA A 241 12.79 11.71 22.33
C ALA A 241 14.32 11.87 22.25
N LEU A 242 14.92 11.80 21.05
CA LEU A 242 16.35 12.09 20.86
C LEU A 242 16.70 13.57 21.11
N GLN A 243 15.75 14.50 20.96
CA GLN A 243 15.97 15.93 21.26
C GLN A 243 16.24 16.19 22.75
N PHE A 244 16.04 15.21 23.63
CA PHE A 244 16.47 15.26 25.03
C PHE A 244 17.93 15.66 25.20
N GLU A 245 18.82 15.25 24.30
CA GLU A 245 20.24 15.60 24.35
C GLU A 245 20.43 17.13 24.36
N ASP A 246 19.71 17.83 23.49
CA ASP A 246 19.84 19.28 23.34
C ASP A 246 19.29 20.02 24.56
N ILE A 247 18.11 19.62 25.04
CA ILE A 247 17.52 20.18 26.26
C ILE A 247 18.43 19.93 27.47
N SER A 248 19.06 18.75 27.55
CA SER A 248 20.02 18.43 28.61
C SER A 248 21.27 19.29 28.54
N ARG A 249 21.82 19.50 27.34
CA ARG A 249 22.95 20.39 27.12
C ARG A 249 22.59 21.82 27.55
N GLN A 250 21.39 22.27 27.23
CA GLN A 250 20.91 23.59 27.62
C GLN A 250 20.80 23.72 29.16
N SER A 251 20.15 22.77 29.84
CA SER A 251 20.05 22.76 31.31
C SER A 251 21.41 22.65 32.02
N LEU A 252 22.37 21.92 31.43
CA LEU A 252 23.75 21.91 31.93
C LEU A 252 24.43 23.29 31.76
N GLY A 253 24.23 23.96 30.63
CA GLY A 253 24.72 25.33 30.45
C GLY A 253 24.10 26.35 31.41
N TYR A 254 22.82 26.17 31.82
CA TYR A 254 22.24 26.94 32.93
C TYR A 254 22.90 26.60 34.27
N THR A 255 23.15 25.32 34.52
CA THR A 255 23.84 24.85 35.73
C THR A 255 25.23 25.45 35.86
N ASP A 256 26.02 25.45 34.77
CA ASP A 256 27.35 26.08 34.75
C ASP A 256 27.26 27.58 35.07
N ARG A 257 26.29 28.30 34.49
CA ARG A 257 26.08 29.72 34.84
C ARG A 257 25.73 29.94 36.31
N HIS A 258 24.92 29.08 36.91
CA HIS A 258 24.62 29.16 38.35
C HIS A 258 25.87 28.89 39.20
N LEU A 259 26.73 27.95 38.77
CA LEU A 259 28.01 27.68 39.42
C LEU A 259 28.98 28.87 39.30
N ASP A 260 29.09 29.47 38.11
CA ASP A 260 29.91 30.67 37.87
C ASP A 260 29.46 31.84 38.76
N ARG A 261 28.14 31.98 38.97
CA ARG A 261 27.57 32.99 39.89
C ARG A 261 27.97 32.75 41.33
N MET A 262 27.89 31.51 41.79
CA MET A 262 28.34 31.12 43.12
C MET A 262 29.85 31.34 43.29
N GLU A 263 30.66 31.02 42.28
CA GLU A 263 32.11 31.27 42.29
C GLU A 263 32.42 32.77 42.36
N GLY A 264 31.69 33.60 41.59
CA GLY A 264 31.81 35.06 41.65
C GLY A 264 31.51 35.62 43.05
N MET A 265 30.43 35.14 43.68
CA MET A 265 30.08 35.52 45.06
C MET A 265 31.16 35.13 46.08
N LEU A 266 31.68 33.90 45.97
CA LEU A 266 32.75 33.43 46.85
C LEU A 266 34.05 34.21 46.64
N THR A 267 34.36 34.58 45.40
CA THR A 267 35.52 35.42 45.07
C THR A 267 35.41 36.79 45.71
N ILE A 268 34.27 37.47 45.56
CA ILE A 268 34.01 38.78 46.19
C ILE A 268 34.18 38.71 47.71
N LEU A 269 33.61 37.68 48.34
CA LEU A 269 33.72 37.49 49.79
C LEU A 269 35.17 37.21 50.22
N THR A 270 35.86 36.31 49.53
CA THR A 270 37.22 35.87 49.89
C THR A 270 38.24 36.99 49.68
N ASP A 271 38.17 37.71 48.56
CA ASP A 271 39.05 38.85 48.29
C ASP A 271 38.79 40.00 49.25
N GLY A 272 37.51 40.25 49.56
CA GLY A 272 37.10 41.20 50.58
C GLY A 272 37.71 40.90 51.95
N LEU A 273 37.58 39.66 52.43
CA LEU A 273 38.14 39.22 53.72
C LEU A 273 39.68 39.24 53.73
N ARG A 274 40.34 38.85 52.63
CA ARG A 274 41.80 38.91 52.50
C ARG A 274 42.34 40.34 52.58
N ASN A 275 41.65 41.30 51.97
CA ASN A 275 42.04 42.72 52.02
C ASN A 275 41.92 43.30 53.45
N ILE A 276 40.97 42.80 54.23
CA ILE A 276 40.83 43.11 55.65
C ILE A 276 41.99 42.49 56.45
N GLU A 277 42.29 41.20 56.25
CA GLU A 277 43.37 40.50 56.96
C GLU A 277 44.76 41.07 56.65
N ALA A 278 45.00 41.56 55.42
CA ALA A 278 46.28 42.12 55.01
C ALA A 278 46.63 43.47 55.68
N ASN A 279 45.68 44.13 56.33
CA ASN A 279 45.87 45.39 57.03
C ASN A 279 45.87 45.19 58.55
N GLU A 280 47.04 44.88 59.13
CA GLU A 280 47.20 44.52 60.55
C GLU A 280 46.86 45.65 61.57
N ASN A 281 46.70 46.90 61.12
CA ASN A 281 46.47 48.08 61.97
C ASN A 281 45.17 48.84 61.65
N LEU A 282 44.11 48.15 61.22
CA LEU A 282 42.81 48.78 60.99
C LEU A 282 42.18 49.26 62.29
N THR A 283 41.70 50.49 62.31
CA THR A 283 40.75 50.95 63.32
C THR A 283 39.41 50.25 63.14
N LEU A 284 38.60 50.18 64.21
CA LEU A 284 37.26 49.58 64.17
C LEU A 284 36.35 50.24 63.11
N GLU A 285 36.56 51.54 62.86
CA GLU A 285 35.80 52.31 61.87
C GLU A 285 36.21 51.96 60.43
N GLU A 286 37.51 51.77 60.17
CA GLU A 286 38.03 51.32 58.87
C GLU A 286 37.65 49.86 58.59
N TYR A 287 37.66 48.98 59.60
CA TYR A 287 37.18 47.60 59.47
C TYR A 287 35.69 47.57 59.09
N THR A 288 34.87 48.39 59.77
CA THR A 288 33.43 48.52 59.45
C THR A 288 33.22 49.01 58.02
N HIS A 289 34.01 49.98 57.57
CA HIS A 289 33.94 50.49 56.21
C HIS A 289 34.32 49.42 55.16
N GLN A 290 35.34 48.60 55.42
CA GLN A 290 35.72 47.52 54.51
C GLN A 290 34.63 46.44 54.41
N VAL A 291 33.96 46.08 55.51
CA VAL A 291 32.81 45.16 55.46
C VAL A 291 31.64 45.76 54.67
N GLU A 292 31.36 47.06 54.85
CA GLU A 292 30.34 47.78 54.05
C GLU A 292 30.70 47.79 52.55
N MET A 293 31.99 47.87 52.19
CA MET A 293 32.44 47.79 50.79
C MET A 293 32.24 46.40 50.17
N ILE A 294 32.46 45.32 50.94
CA ILE A 294 32.16 43.95 50.50
C ILE A 294 30.65 43.82 50.24
N HIS A 295 29.82 44.31 51.16
CA HIS A 295 28.37 44.32 51.00
C HIS A 295 27.93 45.07 49.74
N GLY A 296 28.46 46.27 49.51
CA GLY A 296 28.17 47.06 48.31
C GLY A 296 28.56 46.36 47.01
N THR A 297 29.74 45.74 46.98
CA THR A 297 30.22 44.98 45.81
C THR A 297 29.34 43.76 45.53
N MET A 298 28.89 43.07 46.58
CA MET A 298 27.95 41.94 46.49
C MET A 298 26.60 42.38 45.91
N LEU A 299 26.06 43.52 46.36
CA LEU A 299 24.80 44.08 45.84
C LEU A 299 24.91 44.50 44.38
N ASP A 300 26.03 45.10 43.98
CA ASP A 300 26.26 45.50 42.58
C ASP A 300 26.43 44.28 41.68
N TYR A 301 27.10 43.23 42.15
CA TYR A 301 27.18 41.94 41.46
C TYR A 301 25.79 41.32 41.25
N HIS A 302 24.96 41.29 42.29
CA HIS A 302 23.60 40.78 42.19
C HIS A 302 22.74 41.59 41.21
N ARG A 303 22.88 42.93 41.21
CA ARG A 303 22.18 43.80 40.26
C ARG A 303 22.62 43.54 38.82
N ALA A 304 23.91 43.27 38.59
CA ALA A 304 24.44 42.94 37.26
C ALA A 304 23.85 41.62 36.74
N LEU A 305 23.76 40.59 37.59
CA LEU A 305 23.15 39.31 37.25
C LEU A 305 21.66 39.42 36.91
N GLN A 306 20.91 40.23 37.66
CA GLN A 306 19.49 40.49 37.37
C GLN A 306 19.30 41.21 36.02
N LEU A 307 20.24 42.08 35.62
CA LEU A 307 20.18 42.75 34.32
C LEU A 307 20.48 41.79 33.15
N GLU A 308 21.37 40.81 33.35
CA GLU A 308 21.65 39.76 32.37
C GLU A 308 20.46 38.81 32.19
N GLU A 309 19.76 38.42 33.26
CA GLU A 309 18.55 37.59 33.15
C GLU A 309 17.40 38.29 32.45
N ASN A 310 17.24 39.60 32.65
CA ASN A 310 16.18 40.40 32.05
C ASN A 310 16.49 40.86 30.61
N ASN A 311 17.71 40.59 30.10
CA ASN A 311 18.11 40.96 28.74
C ASN A 311 18.53 39.71 27.93
N PRO A 312 17.58 38.83 27.56
CA PRO A 312 17.86 37.58 26.84
C PRO A 312 18.30 37.77 25.37
N ILE A 313 18.46 39.00 24.90
CA ILE A 313 18.45 39.37 23.46
C ILE A 313 19.83 39.24 22.79
N SER A 314 20.57 38.13 22.98
CA SER A 314 21.75 37.88 22.13
C SER A 314 22.14 36.42 21.89
N GLN A 315 21.39 35.44 22.38
CA GLN A 315 21.75 34.02 22.18
C GLN A 315 20.60 33.11 21.69
N GLU A 316 19.59 33.65 21.02
CA GLU A 316 18.61 32.87 20.24
C GLU A 316 18.61 33.31 18.77
N ASN A 317 19.80 33.34 18.15
CA ASN A 317 19.92 33.40 16.70
C ASN A 317 20.66 32.16 16.22
N MET A 318 20.09 31.00 16.51
CA MET A 318 20.24 29.80 15.71
C MET A 318 18.85 29.27 15.40
N ASP A 319 18.30 29.89 14.36
CA ASP A 319 17.23 29.40 13.52
C ASP A 319 17.64 28.05 12.92
N GLU A 320 17.58 27.00 13.72
CA GLU A 320 17.79 25.62 13.30
C GLU A 320 16.54 24.84 13.71
N GLY A 321 15.59 24.72 12.78
CA GLY A 321 14.38 23.97 13.06
C GLY A 321 13.23 24.07 12.07
N ASP A 322 13.35 24.79 10.96
CA ASP A 322 12.41 24.61 9.85
C ASP A 322 12.80 23.33 9.10
N VAL A 323 12.46 22.18 9.70
CA VAL A 323 12.36 20.92 8.97
C VAL A 323 11.05 21.01 8.20
N ASP A 324 11.14 21.68 7.05
CA ASP A 324 10.14 21.68 6.00
C ASP A 324 9.97 20.22 5.54
N LEU A 325 8.97 19.56 6.11
CA LEU A 325 8.69 18.15 5.90
C LEU A 325 7.81 18.04 4.65
N PHE A 326 8.47 18.07 3.49
CA PHE A 326 7.92 17.60 2.21
C PHE A 326 8.70 16.39 1.69
#